data_AF-A0A1X7A3M9-F1
#
_entry.id   AF-A0A1X7A3M9-F1
#
_cell.length_a   1.000
_cell.length_b   1.000
_cell.length_c   1.000
_cell.angle_alpha   90.00
_cell.angle_beta   90.00
_cell.angle_gamma   90.00
#
_symmetry.space_group_name_H-M   'P 1'
#
loop_
_entity.id
_entity.type
_entity.pdbx_description
1 polymer ?
#
loop_
_entity_poly.entity_id
_entity_poly.type
_entity_poly.pdbx_seq_one_letter_code
_entity_poly.pdbx_strand_id
1 'polypeptide(L)' 'MTTRALIAGLALAGLATMTLADLAATGGPDIYRQPPLIALGSGAAAGGAHCAALPQ' A
#
# COMPACT_ATOMS: atom_id res chain seq x y z
N MET A 1 13.62 -19.72 22.37
CA MET A 1 13.71 -18.50 21.53
C MET A 1 13.86 -18.81 20.04
N THR A 2 14.47 -19.93 19.65
CA THR A 2 14.75 -20.32 18.26
C THR A 2 13.51 -20.46 17.36
N THR A 3 12.45 -21.13 17.83
CA THR A 3 11.22 -21.32 17.04
C THR A 3 10.48 -20.02 16.74
N ARG A 4 10.48 -19.04 17.66
CA ARG A 4 9.89 -17.71 17.41
C ARG A 4 10.59 -16.98 16.28
N ALA A 5 11.92 -16.99 16.27
CA ALA A 5 12.70 -16.35 15.20
C ALA A 5 12.49 -17.04 13.85
N LEU A 6 12.41 -18.38 13.85
CA LEU A 6 12.15 -19.16 12.65
C LEU A 6 10.77 -18.88 12.05
N ILE A 7 9.73 -18.87 12.89
CA ILE A 7 8.36 -18.58 12.47
C ILE A 7 8.24 -17.13 11.98
N ALA A 8 8.82 -16.17 12.70
CA ALA A 8 8.83 -14.77 12.27
C ALA A 8 9.56 -14.60 10.93
N GLY A 9 10.69 -15.29 10.74
CA GLY A 9 11.43 -15.29 9.48
C GLY A 9 10.61 -15.85 8.33
N LEU A 10 9.93 -16.99 8.53
CA LEU A 10 9.05 -17.58 7.52
C LEU A 10 7.86 -16.68 7.19
N ALA A 11 7.25 -16.06 8.19
CA ALA A 11 6.13 -15.14 7.98
C ALA A 11 6.57 -13.91 7.17
N LEU A 12 7.71 -13.31 7.52
CA LEU A 12 8.26 -12.16 6.78
C LEU A 12 8.66 -12.54 5.36
N ALA A 13 9.28 -13.72 5.17
CA ALA A 13 9.62 -14.21 3.85
C ALA A 13 8.37 -14.43 2.98
N GLY A 14 7.33 -15.06 3.53
CA GLY A 14 6.06 -15.27 2.83
C GLY A 14 5.34 -13.95 2.48
N LEU A 15 5.38 -12.97 3.39
CA LEU A 15 4.83 -11.65 3.10
C LEU A 15 5.61 -10.96 1.98
N ALA A 16 6.94 -11.00 2.02
CA ALA A 16 7.79 -10.40 0.99
C ALA A 16 7.57 -11.04 -0.39
N THR A 17 7.47 -12.37 -0.47
CA THR A 17 7.22 -13.06 -1.75
C THR A 17 5.86 -12.68 -2.32
N MET A 18 4.83 -12.61 -1.49
CA MET A 18 3.48 -12.26 -1.91
C MET A 18 3.41 -10.82 -2.43
N THR A 19 4.04 -9.88 -1.73
CA THR A 19 4.13 -8.47 -2.16
C THR A 19 4.90 -8.32 -3.46
N LEU A 20 6.04 -9.01 -3.62
CA LEU A 20 6.82 -8.94 -4.86
C LEU A 20 6.08 -9.57 -6.04
N ALA A 21 5.35 -10.66 -5.81
CA ALA A 21 4.54 -11.30 -6.84
C ALA A 21 3.39 -10.39 -7.29
N ASP A 22 2.70 -9.75 -6.35
CA ASP A 22 1.65 -8.76 -6.64
C ASP A 22 2.22 -7.59 -7.46
N LEU A 23 3.33 -7.00 -7.01
CA LEU A 23 3.98 -5.88 -7.70
C LEU A 23 4.47 -6.25 -9.11
N ALA A 24 4.96 -7.48 -9.30
CA ALA A 24 5.35 -7.98 -10.62
C ALA A 24 4.15 -8.20 -11.54
N ALA A 25 2.98 -8.56 -10.99
CA ALA A 25 1.76 -8.81 -11.76
C ALA A 25 0.98 -7.52 -12.09
N THR A 26 0.92 -6.57 -11.18
CA THR A 26 0.11 -5.34 -11.32
C THR A 26 0.93 -4.12 -11.72
N GLY A 27 2.26 -4.20 -11.67
CA GLY A 27 3.15 -3.05 -11.80
C GLY A 27 3.28 -2.25 -10.49
N GLY A 28 3.81 -1.03 -10.59
CA GLY A 28 3.97 -0.14 -9.45
C GLY A 28 2.64 0.43 -8.94
N PRO A 29 2.59 0.94 -7.69
CA PRO A 29 1.39 1.55 -7.14
C PRO A 29 0.95 2.77 -7.95
N ASP A 30 -0.26 2.75 -8.49
CA ASP A 30 -0.84 3.88 -9.23
C ASP A 30 -1.39 4.93 -8.26
N ILE A 31 -0.68 6.06 -8.14
CA ILE A 31 -1.03 7.17 -7.24
C ILE A 31 -2.43 7.74 -7.55
N TYR A 32 -2.91 7.62 -8.79
CA TYR A 32 -4.23 8.13 -9.20
C TYR A 32 -5.37 7.13 -8.99
N ARG A 33 -5.06 5.86 -8.71
CA ARG A 33 -6.04 4.81 -8.39
C ARG A 33 -5.99 4.33 -6.94
N GLN A 34 -5.09 4.87 -6.14
CA GLN A 34 -5.04 4.58 -4.72
C GLN A 34 -6.31 5.08 -4.02
N PRO A 35 -6.91 4.29 -3.12
CA PRO A 35 -8.08 4.74 -2.37
C PRO A 35 -7.75 6.01 -1.58
N PRO A 36 -8.71 6.96 -1.43
CA PRO A 36 -8.47 8.25 -0.80
C PRO A 36 -7.85 8.18 0.60
N LEU A 37 -8.09 7.07 1.31
CA LEU A 37 -7.56 6.79 2.64
C LEU A 37 -6.03 6.70 2.70
N ILE A 38 -5.37 6.29 1.60
CA ILE A 38 -3.90 6.16 1.52
C ILE A 38 -3.27 7.11 0.51
N ALA A 39 -4.08 7.80 -0.29
CA ALA A 39 -3.63 8.78 -1.27
C ALA A 39 -3.29 10.11 -0.59
N LEU A 40 -2.20 10.11 0.20
CA LEU A 40 -1.63 11.26 0.90
C LEU A 40 -1.35 12.41 -0.10
N GLY A 41 -2.17 13.46 -0.04
CA GLY A 41 -2.02 14.65 -0.90
C GLY A 41 -2.83 14.65 -2.21
N SER A 42 -3.67 13.65 -2.45
CA SER A 42 -4.39 13.48 -3.73
C SER A 42 -5.59 14.41 -3.99
N GLY A 43 -5.99 15.25 -3.04
CA GLY A 43 -7.27 15.95 -3.19
C GLY A 43 -8.47 15.24 -2.55
N ALA A 44 -8.43 13.90 -2.50
CA ALA A 44 -9.63 13.09 -2.32
C ALA A 44 -10.00 12.80 -0.85
N ALA A 45 -9.06 13.00 0.09
CA ALA A 45 -9.33 12.83 1.52
C ALA A 45 -9.95 14.11 2.09
N ALA A 46 -11.15 13.99 2.70
CA ALA A 46 -11.97 15.10 3.19
C ALA A 46 -11.25 16.07 4.15
N GLY A 47 -10.16 15.66 4.81
CA GLY A 47 -9.36 16.51 5.70
C GLY A 47 -8.00 16.96 5.15
N GLY A 48 -7.58 16.49 3.97
CA GLY A 48 -6.19 16.61 3.52
C GLY A 48 -5.95 17.48 2.29
N ALA A 49 -7.00 17.97 1.62
CA ALA A 49 -6.82 18.77 0.43
C ALA A 49 -7.77 19.95 0.36
N HIS A 50 -7.30 21.07 0.88
CA HIS A 50 -7.99 22.35 0.82
C HIS A 50 -8.05 22.96 -0.61
N CYS A 51 -7.41 22.32 -1.60
CA CYS A 51 -7.34 22.79 -3.00
C CYS A 51 -7.85 21.77 -4.04
N ALA A 52 -8.55 20.71 -3.64
CA ALA A 52 -9.07 19.73 -4.61
C ALA A 52 -10.23 20.33 -5.42
N ALA A 53 -10.12 20.32 -6.75
CA ALA A 53 -11.22 20.70 -7.62
C ALA A 53 -12.43 19.79 -7.36
N LEU A 54 -13.58 20.40 -7.09
CA LEU A 54 -14.84 19.69 -6.82
C LEU A 54 -15.16 18.77 -8.02
N PRO A 55 -15.32 17.45 -7.85
CA PRO A 55 -15.75 16.60 -8.96
C PRO A 55 -17.17 17.03 -9.37
N GLN A 56 -17.36 17.25 -10.68
CA GLN A 56 -18.68 17.45 -11.30
C GLN A 56 -19.47 16.16 -11.39
#